data_AF-A0A3G8ZLS0-F1
#
_entry.id   AF-A0A3G8ZLS0-F1
#
_cell.length_a   1.000
_cell.length_b   1.000
_cell.length_c   1.000
_cell.angle_alpha   90.00
_cell.angle_beta   90.00
_cell.angle_gamma   90.00
#
_symmetry.space_group_name_H-M   'P 1'
#
loop_
_entity.id
_entity.type
_entity.pdbx_description
1 polymer ?
#
loop_
_entity_poly.entity_id
_entity_poly.type
_entity_poly.pdbx_seq_one_letter_code
_entity_poly.pdbx_strand_id
1 'polypeptide(L)'
;MRVAVKGYSVDPAVIGRFVDVHAGLDRVVVTCVGMEVGSHQRSWDRWQTITDATHVAKAALMREKFGATHRLDEWAARRCGKYRDSAALN
;
A
#
# COMPACT_ATOMS: atom_id res chain seq x y z
N MET A 1 -23.67 -19.41 -5.60
CA MET A 1 -22.28 -19.70 -5.16
C MET A 1 -21.84 -18.59 -4.22
N ARG A 2 -21.42 -18.91 -2.97
CA ARG A 2 -20.93 -17.91 -2.00
C ARG A 2 -19.40 -18.01 -1.90
N VAL A 3 -18.71 -16.89 -2.12
CA VAL A 3 -17.29 -16.74 -1.78
C VAL A 3 -17.24 -16.25 -0.35
N ALA A 4 -16.65 -17.01 0.56
CA ALA A 4 -16.41 -16.54 1.92
C ALA A 4 -15.45 -15.34 1.86
N VAL A 5 -15.83 -14.22 2.48
CA VAL A 5 -15.01 -13.00 2.51
C VAL A 5 -13.76 -13.29 3.36
N LYS A 6 -12.59 -13.26 2.73
CA LYS A 6 -11.26 -13.46 3.33
C LYS A 6 -10.35 -12.33 2.89
N GLY A 7 -9.52 -11.85 3.81
CA GLY A 7 -8.50 -10.87 3.49
C GLY A 7 -7.27 -11.57 2.91
N TYR A 8 -6.93 -11.28 1.66
CA TYR A 8 -5.67 -11.68 1.06
C TYR A 8 -4.83 -10.41 0.83
N SER A 9 -3.59 -10.41 1.31
CA SER A 9 -2.69 -9.29 1.04
C SER A 9 -2.41 -9.14 -0.45
N VAL A 10 -2.31 -7.90 -0.92
CA VAL A 10 -1.98 -7.53 -2.29
C VAL A 10 -0.74 -6.64 -2.25
N ASP A 11 0.07 -6.65 -3.31
CA ASP A 11 1.26 -5.82 -3.42
C ASP A 11 0.90 -4.35 -3.11
N PRO A 12 1.49 -3.74 -2.07
CA PRO A 12 1.20 -2.37 -1.70
C PRO A 12 1.60 -1.35 -2.78
N ALA A 13 2.41 -1.73 -3.76
CA ALA A 13 2.73 -0.89 -4.91
C ALA A 13 1.51 -0.49 -5.75
N VAL A 14 0.40 -1.24 -5.66
CA VAL A 14 -0.85 -0.94 -6.38
C VAL A 14 -1.94 -0.32 -5.51
N ILE A 15 -1.62 0.18 -4.31
CA ILE A 15 -2.55 0.94 -3.48
C ILE A 15 -3.17 2.10 -4.29
N GLY A 16 -4.49 2.23 -4.21
CA GLY A 16 -5.27 3.23 -4.96
C GLY A 16 -5.63 2.82 -6.40
N ARG A 17 -5.32 1.59 -6.81
CA ARG A 17 -5.69 1.04 -8.13
C ARG A 17 -6.78 -0.02 -8.00
N PHE A 18 -7.57 -0.19 -9.05
CA PHE A 18 -8.45 -1.34 -9.18
C PHE A 18 -7.65 -2.60 -9.47
N VAL A 19 -8.11 -3.71 -8.89
CA VAL A 19 -7.53 -5.03 -9.07
C VAL A 19 -8.61 -6.03 -9.45
N ASP A 20 -8.25 -6.98 -10.29
CA ASP A 20 -9.08 -8.12 -10.65
C ASP A 20 -8.68 -9.31 -9.77
N VAL A 21 -9.66 -9.87 -9.05
CA VAL A 21 -9.44 -10.99 -8.14
C VAL A 21 -10.09 -12.24 -8.72
N HIS A 22 -9.26 -13.26 -9.01
CA HIS A 22 -9.72 -14.57 -9.42
C HIS A 22 -9.59 -15.57 -8.26
N ALA A 23 -10.73 -16.01 -7.74
CA ALA A 23 -10.79 -16.99 -6.65
C ALA A 23 -11.11 -18.40 -7.18
N GLY A 24 -10.05 -19.13 -7.57
CA GLY A 24 -10.11 -20.54 -7.95
C GLY A 24 -10.34 -21.48 -6.76
N LEU A 25 -10.33 -22.79 -6.96
CA LEU A 25 -10.56 -23.77 -5.88
C LEU A 25 -9.34 -23.95 -4.96
N ASP A 26 -8.16 -23.83 -5.53
CA ASP A 26 -6.85 -24.05 -4.93
C ASP A 26 -6.11 -22.74 -4.66
N ARG A 27 -6.34 -21.72 -5.49
CA ARG A 27 -5.59 -20.46 -5.47
C ARG A 27 -6.49 -19.24 -5.61
N VAL A 28 -6.07 -18.15 -4.98
CA VAL A 28 -6.58 -16.80 -5.21
C VAL A 28 -5.47 -16.00 -5.86
N VAL A 29 -5.72 -15.53 -7.08
CA VAL A 29 -4.78 -14.71 -7.86
C VAL A 29 -5.36 -13.31 -7.99
N VAL A 30 -4.54 -12.30 -7.77
CA VAL A 30 -4.89 -10.89 -7.87
C VAL A 30 -4.04 -10.26 -8.95
N THR A 31 -4.69 -9.57 -9.88
CA THR A 31 -4.00 -8.87 -10.97
C THR A 31 -4.36 -7.40 -10.98
N CYS A 32 -3.42 -6.57 -11.44
CA CYS A 32 -3.61 -5.14 -11.66
C CYS A 32 -3.13 -4.81 -13.07
N VAL A 33 -4.05 -4.41 -13.95
CA VAL A 33 -3.73 -4.11 -15.37
C VAL A 33 -2.99 -5.30 -16.03
N GLY A 34 -3.47 -6.53 -15.78
CA GLY A 34 -2.90 -7.76 -16.31
C GLY A 34 -1.62 -8.27 -15.64
N MET A 35 -1.04 -7.54 -14.67
CA MET A 35 0.13 -8.00 -13.90
C MET A 35 -0.30 -8.69 -12.61
N GLU A 36 0.27 -9.84 -12.29
CA GLU A 36 0.05 -10.52 -11.00
C GLU A 36 0.66 -9.70 -9.86
N VAL A 37 -0.18 -9.35 -8.88
CA VAL A 37 0.17 -8.51 -7.71
C VAL A 37 -0.15 -9.22 -6.40
N GLY A 38 -0.42 -10.52 -6.46
CA GLY A 38 -0.67 -11.33 -5.28
C GLY A 38 -1.19 -12.69 -5.69
N SER A 39 -0.67 -13.73 -5.06
CA SER A 39 -1.10 -15.09 -5.33
C SER A 39 -0.97 -15.94 -4.07
N HIS A 40 -2.10 -16.52 -3.66
CA HIS A 40 -2.23 -17.17 -2.36
C HIS A 40 -2.92 -18.51 -2.50
N GLN A 41 -2.52 -19.48 -1.67
CA GLN A 41 -3.33 -20.69 -1.53
C GLN A 41 -4.72 -20.32 -0.99
N ARG A 42 -5.75 -20.93 -1.57
CA ARG A 42 -7.10 -20.72 -1.10
C ARG A 42 -7.26 -21.37 0.27
N SER A 43 -7.70 -20.56 1.22
CA SER A 43 -8.10 -21.03 2.53
C SER A 43 -9.60 -21.19 2.53
N TRP A 44 -10.10 -22.23 3.20
CA TRP A 44 -11.54 -22.51 3.34
C TRP A 44 -12.05 -22.28 4.77
N ASP A 45 -11.15 -21.88 5.68
CA ASP A 45 -11.49 -21.58 7.08
C ASP A 45 -12.38 -20.31 7.21
N ARG A 46 -12.83 -19.94 8.41
CA ARG A 46 -13.59 -18.69 8.62
C ARG A 46 -12.67 -17.58 9.15
N TRP A 47 -12.88 -16.35 8.65
CA TRP A 47 -12.29 -15.11 9.18
C TRP A 47 -10.76 -15.08 9.35
N GLN A 48 -10.01 -15.40 8.29
CA GLN A 48 -8.55 -15.22 8.28
C GLN A 48 -8.11 -14.07 7.39
N THR A 49 -7.00 -13.45 7.80
CA THR A 49 -6.20 -12.52 6.98
C THR A 49 -4.91 -13.22 6.60
N ILE A 50 -4.72 -13.47 5.31
CA ILE A 50 -3.53 -14.12 4.76
C ILE A 50 -2.58 -13.04 4.27
N THR A 51 -1.41 -12.97 4.90
CA THR A 51 -0.42 -11.92 4.66
C THR A 51 0.84 -12.52 4.07
N ASP A 52 1.30 -11.97 2.95
CA ASP A 52 2.57 -12.31 2.32
C ASP A 52 3.69 -11.46 2.93
N ALA A 53 4.78 -12.11 3.35
CA ALA A 53 5.95 -11.44 3.91
C ALA A 53 6.58 -10.44 2.94
N THR A 54 6.53 -10.70 1.64
CA THR A 54 7.03 -9.78 0.60
C THR A 54 6.19 -8.51 0.52
N HIS A 55 4.87 -8.61 0.70
CA HIS A 55 3.98 -7.45 0.77
C HIS A 55 4.26 -6.63 2.04
N VAL A 56 4.51 -7.29 3.18
CA VAL A 56 4.88 -6.60 4.43
C VAL A 56 6.19 -5.83 4.27
N ALA A 57 7.21 -6.46 3.70
CA ALA A 57 8.51 -5.82 3.46
C ALA A 57 8.38 -4.62 2.52
N LYS A 58 7.64 -4.75 1.41
CA LYS A 58 7.36 -3.62 0.51
C LYS A 58 6.60 -2.50 1.20
N ALA A 59 5.59 -2.83 2.01
CA ALA A 59 4.80 -1.84 2.74
C ALA A 59 5.67 -1.06 3.76
N ALA A 60 6.58 -1.74 4.46
CA ALA A 60 7.53 -1.09 5.36
C ALA A 60 8.39 -0.06 4.62
N LEU A 61 9.02 -0.47 3.50
CA LEU A 61 9.83 0.43 2.68
C LEU A 61 9.04 1.63 2.15
N MET A 62 7.79 1.42 1.73
CA MET A 62 6.93 2.52 1.25
C MET A 62 6.60 3.52 2.36
N ARG A 63 6.29 3.04 3.56
CA ARG A 63 6.01 3.90 4.72
C ARG A 63 7.23 4.71 5.15
N GLU A 64 8.42 4.11 5.16
CA GLU A 64 9.67 4.81 5.46
C GLU A 64 9.94 5.96 4.46
N LYS A 65 9.81 5.67 3.16
CA LYS A 65 9.97 6.68 2.10
C LYS A 65 8.96 7.82 2.25
N PHE A 66 7.69 7.48 2.43
CA PHE A 66 6.63 8.47 2.60
C PHE A 66 6.87 9.36 3.82
N GLY A 67 7.23 8.77 4.97
CA GLY A 67 7.55 9.53 6.18
C GLY A 67 8.76 10.46 6.00
N ALA A 68 9.78 10.01 5.26
CA ALA A 68 10.93 10.85 4.93
C ALA A 68 10.54 12.05 4.05
N THR A 69 9.78 11.82 2.98
CA THR A 69 9.28 12.89 2.10
C THR A 69 8.44 13.90 2.88
N HIS A 70 7.46 13.43 3.66
CA HIS A 70 6.60 14.31 4.44
C HIS A 70 7.38 15.20 5.41
N ARG A 71 8.40 14.65 6.09
CA ARG A 71 9.27 15.41 7.00
C ARG A 71 10.08 16.49 6.28
N LEU A 72 10.55 16.19 5.06
CA LEU A 72 11.27 17.16 4.23
C LEU A 72 10.35 18.30 3.79
N ASP A 73 9.12 17.99 3.39
CA ASP A 73 8.11 18.98 3.02
C ASP A 73 7.79 19.90 4.19
N GLU A 74 7.57 19.34 5.38
CA GLU A 74 7.36 20.14 6.59
C GLU A 74 8.56 21.02 6.93
N TRP A 75 9.79 20.52 6.77
CA TRP A 75 11.00 21.28 7.04
C TRP A 75 11.18 22.44 6.05
N ALA A 76 10.92 22.19 4.76
CA ALA A 76 10.92 23.22 3.73
C ALA A 76 9.86 24.30 4.02
N ALA A 77 8.65 23.90 4.42
CA ALA A 77 7.57 24.82 4.79
C ALA A 77 7.98 25.70 5.99
N ARG A 78 8.56 25.11 7.05
CA ARG A 78 9.08 25.83 8.21
C ARG A 78 10.18 26.83 7.85
N ARG A 79 11.04 26.51 6.86
CA ARG A 79 12.14 27.38 6.44
C ARG A 79 11.67 28.51 5.52
N CYS A 80 10.73 28.24 4.61
CA CYS A 80 10.15 29.26 3.73
C CYS A 80 9.36 30.31 4.51
N GLY A 81 8.61 29.90 5.55
CA GLY A 81 7.92 30.84 6.45
C GLY A 81 8.87 31.84 7.11
N LYS A 82 10.05 31.38 7.57
CA LYS A 82 11.08 32.28 8.15
C LYS A 82 11.65 33.30 7.16
N TYR A 83 11.66 33.00 5.86
CA TYR A 83 12.17 33.89 4.81
C TYR A 83 11.15 34.97 4.39
N ARG A 84 9.84 34.68 4.51
CA ARG A 84 8.78 35.67 4.24
C ARG A 84 8.69 36.74 5.33
N ASP A 85 8.89 36.38 6.60
CA ASP A 85 8.84 37.33 7.73
C ASP A 85 10.06 38.27 7.77
N SER A 86 11.21 37.85 7.21
CA SER A 86 12.43 38.67 7.17
C SER A 86 12.49 39.63 5.97
N ALA A 87 11.67 39.42 4.93
CA ALA A 87 11.55 40.32 3.78
C ALA A 87 10.60 41.52 4.04
N ALA A 88 9.86 41.52 5.16
CA ALA A 88 8.95 42.60 5.55
C ALA A 88 9.59 43.61 6.54
N LEU A 89 10.89 43.50 6.79
CA LEU A 89 11.63 44.29 7.79
C LEU A 89 12.66 45.27 7.19
N ASN A 90 12.61 45.56 5.89
CA ASN A 90 13.40 46.61 5.25
C ASN A 90 12.51 47.68 4.61
#